data_AF-A0A8J4RCQ7-F1
#
_entry.id   AF-A0A8J4RCQ7-F1
#
_cell.length_a   1.000
_cell.length_b   1.000
_cell.length_c   1.000
_cell.angle_alpha   90.00
_cell.angle_beta   90.00
_cell.angle_gamma   90.00
#
_symmetry.space_group_name_H-M   'P 1'
#
loop_
_entity.id
_entity.type
_entity.pdbx_description
1 polymer ?
#
loop_
_entity_poly.entity_id
_entity_poly.type
_entity_poly.pdbx_seq_one_letter_code
_entity_poly.pdbx_strand_id
1 'polypeptide(L)'
;MPVMPKIAIALFANSPFIEGKPNAYLSTRSQIWTDIDNNRIGMLHFVLDDSFGFLGDWSGLAFFKLFQHQLWSYIQGILDYYP
;
A
#
# COMPACT_ATOMS: atom_id res chain seq x y z
N MET A 1 13.02 -1.16 1.99
CA MET A 1 11.97 -0.35 2.63
C MET A 1 11.62 -1.01 3.96
N PRO A 2 11.75 -0.36 5.13
CA PRO A 2 11.45 -1.04 6.39
C PRO A 2 9.94 -1.22 6.54
N VAL A 3 9.58 -2.44 6.94
CA VAL A 3 8.26 -3.05 6.93
C VAL A 3 7.36 -2.63 8.11
N MET A 4 6.06 -2.69 7.86
CA MET A 4 4.93 -3.10 8.73
C MET A 4 5.35 -3.72 10.10
N PRO A 5 4.57 -3.55 11.20
CA PRO A 5 5.01 -3.88 12.55
C PRO A 5 5.65 -5.28 12.68
N LYS A 6 6.98 -5.32 12.75
CA LYS A 6 7.79 -6.55 12.61
C LYS A 6 7.45 -7.60 13.67
N ILE A 7 7.11 -7.15 14.88
CA ILE A 7 6.71 -8.02 15.99
C ILE A 7 5.39 -8.73 15.66
N ALA A 8 4.40 -7.99 15.17
CA ALA A 8 3.12 -8.58 14.77
C ALA A 8 3.30 -9.56 13.60
N ILE A 9 4.13 -9.22 12.61
CA ILE A 9 4.45 -10.14 11.52
C ILE A 9 5.07 -11.44 12.05
N ALA A 10 6.02 -11.35 12.98
CA ALA A 10 6.69 -12.52 13.54
C ALA A 10 5.73 -13.41 14.32
N LEU A 11 4.88 -12.81 15.17
CA LEU A 11 3.91 -13.55 15.99
C LEU A 11 2.83 -14.26 15.16
N PHE A 12 2.40 -13.64 14.05
CA PHE A 12 1.31 -14.13 13.21
C PHE A 12 1.79 -14.70 11.86
N ALA A 13 3.06 -15.09 11.76
CA ALA A 13 3.61 -15.69 10.53
C ALA A 13 2.97 -17.07 10.26
N ASN A 14 2.19 -17.17 9.20
CA ASN A 14 1.44 -18.39 8.85
C ASN A 14 1.34 -18.63 7.34
N SER A 15 2.43 -18.42 6.59
CA SER A 15 2.42 -18.74 5.16
C SER A 15 3.79 -19.23 4.67
N PRO A 16 4.27 -20.41 5.12
CA PRO A 16 5.57 -20.93 4.75
C PRO A 16 5.55 -21.86 3.53
N PHE A 17 4.39 -22.09 2.90
CA PHE A 17 4.25 -22.99 1.75
C PHE A 17 3.71 -22.26 0.51
N ILE A 18 4.20 -22.65 -0.66
CA ILE A 18 3.64 -22.31 -1.97
C ILE A 18 3.52 -23.63 -2.75
N GLU A 19 2.35 -23.91 -3.30
CA GLU A 19 2.10 -25.15 -4.08
C GLU A 19 2.53 -26.44 -3.34
N GLY A 20 2.29 -26.48 -2.03
CA GLY A 20 2.62 -27.63 -1.18
C GLY A 20 4.10 -27.79 -0.82
N LYS A 21 4.98 -26.88 -1.25
CA LYS A 21 6.41 -26.91 -0.95
C LYS A 21 6.81 -25.78 0.01
N PRO A 22 7.73 -26.02 0.96
CA PRO A 22 8.28 -24.95 1.79
C PRO A 22 8.91 -23.87 0.91
N ASN A 23 8.72 -22.61 1.29
CA ASN A 23 9.42 -21.49 0.68
C ASN A 23 10.43 -20.87 1.67
N ALA A 24 11.14 -19.83 1.23
CA ALA A 24 12.21 -19.20 2.01
C ALA A 24 11.72 -18.30 3.16
N TYR A 25 10.40 -18.18 3.38
CA TYR A 25 9.81 -17.21 4.30
C TYR A 25 8.84 -17.88 5.28
N LEU A 26 8.80 -17.40 6.52
CA LEU A 26 7.76 -17.80 7.48
C LEU A 26 6.40 -17.14 7.20
N SER A 27 6.43 -15.94 6.62
CA SER A 27 5.25 -15.21 6.17
C SER A 27 5.45 -14.71 4.74
N THR A 28 5.16 -15.55 3.76
CA THR A 28 5.16 -15.18 2.34
C THR A 28 4.20 -14.03 2.08
N ARG A 29 3.03 -14.01 2.74
CA ARG A 29 2.08 -12.90 2.68
C ARG A 29 2.79 -11.58 2.99
N SER A 30 3.53 -11.52 4.10
CA SER A 30 4.23 -10.29 4.50
C SER A 30 5.34 -9.92 3.53
N GLN A 31 5.99 -10.91 2.91
CA GLN A 31 7.02 -10.67 1.90
C GLN A 31 6.45 -10.08 0.60
N ILE A 32 5.31 -10.55 0.12
CA ILE A 32 4.71 -10.00 -1.11
C ILE A 32 4.45 -8.48 -0.98
N TRP A 33 4.04 -8.02 0.21
CA TRP A 33 3.82 -6.60 0.51
C TRP A 33 5.07 -5.71 0.43
N THR A 34 6.26 -6.24 0.18
CA THR A 34 7.45 -5.43 -0.08
C THR A 34 7.63 -5.06 -1.55
N ASP A 35 6.82 -5.62 -2.45
CA ASP A 35 7.04 -5.53 -3.91
C ASP A 35 5.75 -5.37 -4.75
N ILE A 36 4.62 -4.98 -4.14
CA ILE A 36 3.36 -4.73 -4.90
C ILE A 36 3.37 -3.35 -5.57
N ASP A 37 3.41 -2.28 -4.76
CA ASP A 37 3.37 -0.89 -5.23
C ASP A 37 3.97 0.04 -4.18
N ASN A 38 5.23 0.44 -4.42
CA ASN A 38 6.00 1.26 -3.49
C ASN A 38 5.38 2.62 -3.17
N ASN A 39 4.42 3.10 -3.97
CA ASN A 39 3.71 4.35 -3.70
C ASN A 39 2.58 4.21 -2.68
N ARG A 40 2.16 2.98 -2.35
CA ARG A 40 1.00 2.70 -1.48
C ARG A 40 1.28 1.75 -0.32
N ILE A 41 2.50 1.24 -0.21
CA ILE A 41 2.90 0.24 0.79
C ILE A 41 4.08 0.76 1.64
N GLY A 42 4.39 0.03 2.70
CA GLY A 42 5.53 0.31 3.57
C GLY A 42 5.20 1.24 4.73
N MET A 43 6.25 1.68 5.42
CA MET A 43 6.14 2.63 6.52
C MET A 43 5.95 4.05 5.97
N LEU A 44 4.83 4.68 6.32
CA LEU A 44 4.59 6.09 6.05
C LEU A 44 5.38 6.92 7.07
N HIS A 45 6.64 7.20 6.77
CA HIS A 45 7.55 7.87 7.71
C HIS A 45 7.02 9.23 8.22
N PHE A 46 6.31 9.98 7.38
CA PHE A 46 5.73 11.28 7.72
C PHE A 46 4.63 11.21 8.80
N VAL A 47 4.10 10.02 9.10
CA VAL A 47 3.12 9.82 10.20
C VAL A 47 3.75 10.07 11.58
N LEU A 48 5.08 10.00 11.66
CA LEU A 48 5.83 10.24 12.90
C LEU A 48 6.25 11.69 13.08
N ASP A 49 5.98 12.56 12.10
CA ASP A 49 6.31 13.98 12.20
C ASP A 49 5.28 14.72 13.07
N ASP A 50 5.72 15.67 13.90
CA ASP A 50 4.84 16.40 14.83
C ASP A 50 3.73 17.22 14.11
N SER A 51 3.95 17.55 12.84
CA SER A 51 2.97 18.26 12.00
C SER A 51 1.83 17.37 11.50
N PHE A 52 1.99 16.05 11.60
CA PHE A 52 1.06 15.10 11.05
C PHE A 52 -0.25 15.08 11.83
N GLY A 53 -1.35 15.40 11.14
CA GLY A 53 -2.67 15.42 11.73
C GLY A 53 -3.76 15.43 10.67
N PHE A 54 -4.95 14.93 11.05
CA PHE A 54 -6.08 14.79 10.13
C PHE A 54 -6.55 16.14 9.54
N LEU A 55 -6.45 17.21 10.32
CA LEU A 55 -6.83 18.57 9.92
C LEU A 55 -5.72 19.32 9.14
N GLY A 56 -4.49 18.79 9.11
CA GLY A 56 -3.34 19.36 8.39
C GLY A 56 -3.09 18.66 7.04
N ASP A 57 -2.42 17.50 7.07
CA ASP A 57 -1.90 16.82 5.87
C ASP A 57 -2.91 15.90 5.16
N TRP A 58 -3.85 15.29 5.88
CA TRP A 58 -4.76 14.28 5.32
C TRP A 58 -5.82 14.86 4.38
N SER A 59 -6.23 16.10 4.61
CA SER A 59 -7.27 16.78 3.82
C SER A 59 -6.82 17.04 2.38
N GLY A 60 -5.52 17.25 2.13
CA GLY A 60 -4.97 17.54 0.81
C GLY A 60 -4.52 16.32 0.00
N LEU A 61 -3.91 15.32 0.64
CA LEU A 61 -3.25 14.21 -0.08
C LEU A 61 -4.12 12.97 -0.30
N ALA A 62 -4.92 12.56 0.68
CA ALA A 62 -5.63 11.28 0.62
C ALA A 62 -6.88 11.34 -0.27
N PHE A 63 -7.62 12.44 -0.21
CA PHE A 63 -8.84 12.61 -1.00
C PHE A 63 -8.53 12.98 -2.46
N PHE A 64 -7.51 13.81 -2.70
CA PHE A 64 -7.22 14.33 -4.03
C PHE A 64 -6.40 13.35 -4.89
N LYS A 65 -5.38 12.67 -4.33
CA LYS A 65 -4.51 11.78 -5.12
C LYS A 65 -5.12 10.42 -5.46
N LEU A 66 -5.96 9.87 -4.59
CA LEU A 66 -6.59 8.56 -4.82
C LEU A 66 -7.78 8.65 -5.79
N PHE A 67 -8.48 9.80 -5.83
CA PHE A 67 -9.72 9.96 -6.59
C PHE A 67 -9.55 10.71 -7.92
N GLN A 68 -8.60 11.64 -8.08
CA GLN A 68 -8.48 12.35 -9.37
C GLN A 68 -7.75 11.56 -10.45
N HIS A 69 -6.62 10.91 -10.17
CA HIS A 69 -5.75 10.43 -11.26
C HIS A 69 -6.30 9.19 -11.99
N GLN A 70 -6.89 8.23 -11.27
CA GLN A 70 -7.48 7.03 -11.88
C GLN A 70 -8.87 7.32 -12.47
N LEU A 71 -9.68 8.13 -11.79
CA LEU A 71 -11.04 8.43 -12.24
C LEU A 71 -11.04 9.36 -13.45
N TRP A 72 -10.15 10.38 -13.49
CA TRP A 72 -10.08 11.32 -14.61
C TRP A 72 -9.60 10.66 -15.90
N SER A 73 -8.57 9.82 -15.83
CA SER A 73 -8.07 9.07 -16.99
C SER A 73 -9.10 8.08 -17.53
N TYR A 74 -9.88 7.47 -16.62
CA TYR A 74 -10.97 6.55 -16.97
C TYR A 74 -12.16 7.28 -17.61
N ILE A 75 -12.56 8.44 -17.06
CA ILE A 75 -13.61 9.28 -17.63
C ILE A 75 -13.19 9.81 -19.00
N GLN A 76 -11.95 10.28 -19.14
CA GLN A 76 -11.42 10.73 -20.42
C GLN A 76 -11.44 9.60 -21.45
N GLY A 77 -11.04 8.38 -21.08
CA GLY A 77 -11.15 7.20 -21.95
C GLY A 77 -12.58 6.84 -22.36
N ILE A 78 -13.58 7.11 -21.52
CA ILE A 78 -15.00 6.95 -21.87
C ILE A 78 -15.46 8.07 -22.82
N LEU A 79 -15.09 9.32 -22.55
CA LEU A 79 -15.42 10.48 -23.38
C LEU A 79 -14.73 10.43 -24.75
N ASP A 80 -13.55 9.83 -24.85
CA ASP A 80 -12.86 9.62 -26.13
C ASP A 80 -13.44 8.42 -26.92
N TYR A 81 -14.15 7.49 -26.24
CA TYR A 81 -14.78 6.31 -26.85
C TYR A 81 -16.21 6.61 -27.38
N TYR A 82 -16.89 7.61 -26.82
CA TYR A 82 -18.18 8.10 -27.30
C TYR A 82 -18.03 9.54 -27.85
N PRO A 83 -18.11 9.75 -29.19
CA PRO A 83 -18.02 11.08 -29.77
C PRO A 83 -19.19 11.99 -29.41
#